data_AF-A0A974S7E2-F1
#
_entry.id   AF-A0A974S7E2-F1
#
_cell.length_a   1.000
_cell.length_b   1.000
_cell.length_c   1.000
_cell.angle_alpha   90.00
_cell.angle_beta   90.00
_cell.angle_gamma   90.00
#
_symmetry.space_group_name_H-M   'P 1'
#
loop_
_entity.id
_entity.type
_entity.pdbx_description
1 polymer ?
#
loop_
_entity_poly.entity_id
_entity_poly.type
_entity_poly.pdbx_seq_one_letter_code
_entity_poly.pdbx_strand_id
1 'polypeptide(L)'
;MKPSISLLAFALLAAPVAALAADAAPLERAFGNTVVSTYPDGRTALLWLKKDGTYTAKGRHRTPSSGLWSLKADKVCLKQAKPRAVPFRYCTALPRGRAGRPRL
;
A
#
# COMPACT_ATOMS: atom_id res chain seq x y z
N MET A 1 27.79 -39.49 38.35
CA MET A 1 26.95 -38.30 38.59
C MET A 1 26.76 -37.58 37.26
N LYS A 2 25.52 -37.45 36.77
CA LYS A 2 25.15 -36.85 35.48
C LYS A 2 24.16 -35.72 35.74
N PRO A 3 24.40 -34.47 35.30
CA PRO A 3 23.35 -33.47 35.28
C PRO A 3 22.59 -33.57 33.94
N SER A 4 21.34 -34.01 34.03
CA SER A 4 20.37 -33.89 32.94
C SER A 4 19.84 -32.45 32.92
N ILE A 5 20.22 -31.68 31.91
CA ILE A 5 19.68 -30.34 31.66
C ILE A 5 18.48 -30.50 30.72
N SER A 6 17.29 -30.25 31.27
CA SER A 6 16.01 -30.36 30.58
C SER A 6 15.80 -29.13 29.69
N LEU A 7 15.66 -29.35 28.37
CA LEU A 7 15.28 -28.30 27.42
C LEU A 7 13.77 -28.03 27.50
N LEU A 8 13.36 -26.84 27.95
CA LEU A 8 12.02 -26.31 27.71
C LEU A 8 11.99 -25.64 26.34
N ALA A 9 11.36 -26.29 25.37
CA ALA A 9 11.08 -25.72 24.05
C ALA A 9 9.78 -24.88 24.12
N PHE A 10 9.92 -23.56 24.06
CA PHE A 10 8.79 -22.63 23.87
C PHE A 10 8.48 -22.52 22.36
N ALA A 11 7.48 -23.26 21.90
CA ALA A 11 6.97 -23.14 20.54
C ALA A 11 6.04 -21.91 20.44
N LEU A 12 6.55 -20.78 19.97
CA LEU A 12 5.72 -19.65 19.55
C LEU A 12 4.94 -20.05 18.28
N LEU A 13 3.63 -20.26 18.41
CA LEU A 13 2.73 -20.32 17.26
C LEU A 13 2.65 -18.92 16.61
N ALA A 14 3.38 -18.74 15.50
CA ALA A 14 3.16 -17.61 14.61
C ALA A 14 1.87 -17.84 13.82
N ALA A 15 0.76 -17.23 14.27
CA ALA A 15 -0.47 -17.19 13.48
C ALA A 15 -0.24 -16.35 12.21
N PRO A 16 -0.61 -16.85 11.01
CA PRO A 16 -0.58 -16.03 9.81
C PRO A 16 -1.72 -15.02 9.91
N VAL A 17 -1.37 -13.73 10.02
CA VAL A 17 -2.32 -12.64 9.85
C VAL A 17 -2.73 -12.66 8.38
N ALA A 18 -3.80 -13.39 8.06
CA ALA A 18 -4.45 -13.30 6.77
C ALA A 18 -4.95 -11.85 6.64
N ALA A 19 -4.26 -11.08 5.80
CA ALA A 19 -4.71 -9.76 5.41
C ALA A 19 -6.10 -9.92 4.80
N LEU A 20 -7.14 -9.43 5.51
CA LEU A 20 -8.48 -9.28 4.97
C LEU A 20 -8.35 -8.50 3.66
N ALA A 21 -8.48 -9.22 2.54
CA ALA A 21 -8.53 -8.62 1.22
C ALA A 21 -9.82 -7.80 1.17
N ALA A 22 -9.71 -6.50 1.43
CA ALA A 22 -10.80 -5.57 1.19
C ALA A 22 -11.25 -5.72 -0.26
N ASP A 23 -12.56 -5.67 -0.52
CA ASP A 23 -13.12 -5.75 -1.86
C ASP A 23 -12.45 -4.69 -2.75
N ALA A 24 -11.53 -5.16 -3.58
CA ALA A 24 -10.63 -4.33 -4.36
C ALA A 24 -11.19 -4.04 -5.76
N ALA A 25 -12.43 -4.44 -6.04
CA ALA A 25 -13.08 -4.26 -7.34
C ALA A 25 -12.95 -2.82 -7.89
N PRO A 26 -13.07 -1.74 -7.07
CA PRO A 26 -12.89 -0.38 -7.56
C PRO A 26 -11.47 -0.04 -8.04
N LEU A 27 -10.47 -0.81 -7.61
CA LEU A 27 -9.05 -0.61 -7.94
C LEU A 27 -8.54 -1.57 -9.03
N GLU A 28 -9.38 -2.45 -9.58
CA GLU A 28 -8.91 -3.48 -10.52
C GLU A 28 -8.14 -2.92 -11.71
N ARG A 29 -8.57 -1.77 -12.25
CA ARG A 29 -7.87 -1.10 -13.35
C ARG A 29 -6.54 -0.46 -12.94
N ALA A 30 -6.33 -0.19 -11.66
CA ALA A 30 -5.08 0.39 -11.17
C ALA A 30 -3.98 -0.68 -10.97
N PHE A 31 -4.35 -1.93 -10.69
CA PHE A 31 -3.38 -3.01 -10.55
C PHE A 31 -2.68 -3.29 -11.89
N GLY A 32 -1.34 -3.42 -11.84
CA GLY A 32 -0.50 -3.57 -13.03
C GLY A 32 -0.30 -2.29 -13.85
N ASN A 33 -0.99 -1.21 -13.51
CA ASN A 33 -0.89 0.09 -14.18
C ASN A 33 -0.16 1.13 -13.31
N THR A 34 0.18 2.26 -13.93
CA THR A 34 0.70 3.44 -13.22
C THR A 34 -0.43 4.43 -12.97
N VAL A 35 -0.71 4.72 -11.70
CA VAL A 35 -1.58 5.84 -11.33
C VAL A 35 -0.75 7.11 -11.33
N VAL A 36 -1.19 8.11 -12.08
CA VAL A 36 -0.51 9.41 -12.20
C VAL A 36 -1.34 10.48 -11.49
N SER A 37 -0.72 11.17 -10.55
CA SER A 37 -1.30 12.34 -9.88
C SER A 37 -0.58 13.60 -10.37
N THR A 38 -1.29 14.45 -11.12
CA THR A 38 -0.78 15.72 -11.64
C THR A 38 -1.15 16.84 -10.67
N TYR A 39 -0.14 17.57 -10.21
CA TYR A 39 -0.31 18.72 -9.32
C TYR A 39 -0.57 20.00 -10.14
N PRO A 40 -1.12 21.07 -9.53
CA PRO A 40 -1.40 22.33 -10.24
C PRO A 40 -0.20 22.97 -10.94
N ASP A 41 1.02 22.66 -10.49
CA ASP A 41 2.26 23.13 -11.09
C ASP A 41 2.81 22.22 -12.20
N GLY A 42 2.01 21.28 -12.68
CA GLY A 42 2.36 20.36 -13.77
C GLY A 42 3.27 19.19 -13.38
N ARG A 43 3.83 19.17 -12.15
CA ARG A 43 4.60 18.01 -11.68
C ARG A 43 3.70 16.83 -11.42
N THR A 44 4.27 15.62 -11.51
CA THR A 44 3.53 14.38 -11.31
C THR A 44 4.11 13.53 -10.19
N ALA A 45 3.23 12.88 -9.42
CA ALA A 45 3.57 11.73 -8.61
C ALA A 45 3.05 10.46 -9.27
N LEU A 46 3.79 9.37 -9.10
CA LEU A 46 3.47 8.05 -9.65
C LEU A 46 3.17 7.10 -8.50
N LEU A 47 2.15 6.26 -8.67
CA LEU A 47 1.72 5.28 -7.68
C LEU A 47 1.45 3.94 -8.38
N TRP A 48 1.98 2.87 -7.81
CA TRP A 48 1.75 1.50 -8.25
C TRP A 48 1.14 0.72 -7.10
N LEU A 49 -0.12 0.33 -7.26
CA LEU A 49 -0.86 -0.48 -6.30
C LEU A 49 -0.66 -1.97 -6.64
N LYS A 50 -0.53 -2.80 -5.61
CA LYS A 50 -0.47 -4.26 -5.73
C LYS A 50 -1.68 -4.89 -5.05
N LYS A 51 -2.18 -6.01 -5.59
CA LYS A 51 -3.34 -6.74 -5.04
C LYS A 51 -3.12 -7.24 -3.60
N ASP A 52 -1.87 -7.40 -3.19
CA ASP A 52 -1.46 -7.83 -1.84
C ASP A 52 -1.63 -6.76 -0.75
N GLY A 53 -2.21 -5.59 -1.07
CA GLY A 53 -2.38 -4.50 -0.12
C GLY A 53 -1.18 -3.57 0.02
N THR A 54 -0.11 -3.78 -0.76
CA THR A 54 1.07 -2.92 -0.75
C THR A 54 1.10 -1.94 -1.93
N TYR A 55 1.88 -0.86 -1.78
CA TYR A 55 2.14 0.07 -2.87
C TYR A 55 3.61 0.49 -2.91
N THR A 56 4.06 0.89 -4.10
CA THR A 56 5.24 1.72 -4.30
C THR A 56 4.83 3.03 -4.95
N ALA A 57 5.58 4.09 -4.70
CA ALA A 57 5.29 5.39 -5.27
C ALA A 57 6.57 6.20 -5.50
N LYS A 58 6.45 7.18 -6.39
CA LYS A 58 7.45 8.21 -6.64
C LYS A 58 6.78 9.56 -6.47
N GLY A 59 7.17 10.32 -5.46
CA GLY A 59 6.59 11.63 -5.19
C GLY A 59 6.88 12.65 -6.29
N ARG A 60 6.28 13.83 -6.19
CA ARG A 60 6.48 14.93 -7.16
C ARG A 60 7.93 15.37 -7.34
N HIS A 61 8.77 15.12 -6.33
CA HIS A 61 10.22 15.39 -6.34
C HIS A 61 11.05 14.15 -6.74
N ARG A 62 10.40 13.14 -7.34
CA ARG A 62 10.99 11.85 -7.72
C ARG A 62 11.49 10.98 -6.55
N THR A 63 11.24 11.36 -5.30
CA THR A 63 11.59 10.57 -4.12
C THR A 63 10.75 9.28 -4.03
N PRO A 64 11.38 8.10 -3.87
CA PRO A 64 10.65 6.84 -3.72
C PRO A 64 10.00 6.72 -2.34
N SER A 65 8.85 6.05 -2.29
CA SER A 65 8.17 5.66 -1.05
C SER A 65 7.43 4.32 -1.24
N SER A 66 7.10 3.67 -0.14
CA SER A 66 6.25 2.46 -0.17
C SER A 66 5.48 2.31 1.14
N GLY A 67 4.44 1.50 1.11
CA GLY A 67 3.58 1.28 2.26
C GLY A 67 2.40 0.39 1.94
N LEU A 68 1.33 0.59 2.70
CA LEU A 68 0.09 -0.18 2.60
C LEU A 68 -1.03 0.69 2.06
N TRP A 69 -1.92 0.11 1.24
CA TRP A 69 -3.18 0.72 0.87
C TRP A 69 -4.35 -0.02 1.50
N SER A 70 -5.49 0.65 1.55
CA SER A 70 -6.76 0.11 2.04
C SER A 70 -7.90 0.91 1.40
N LEU A 71 -9.07 0.29 1.26
CA LEU A 71 -10.29 0.99 0.88
C LEU A 71 -11.12 1.31 2.12
N LYS A 72 -11.65 2.54 2.17
CA LYS A 72 -12.61 2.97 3.19
C LYS A 72 -13.73 3.71 2.48
N ALA A 73 -14.92 3.10 2.42
CA ALA A 73 -16.03 3.58 1.59
C ALA A 73 -15.56 3.80 0.14
N ASP A 74 -15.69 5.02 -0.39
CA ASP A 74 -15.29 5.40 -1.75
C ASP A 74 -13.89 6.04 -1.83
N LYS A 75 -13.03 5.78 -0.82
CA LYS A 75 -11.68 6.36 -0.72
C LYS A 75 -10.60 5.29 -0.69
N VAL A 76 -9.50 5.58 -1.38
CA VAL A 76 -8.23 4.85 -1.20
C VAL A 76 -7.39 5.56 -0.14
N CYS A 77 -6.95 4.79 0.86
CA CYS A 77 -6.17 5.26 1.99
C CYS A 77 -4.78 4.64 1.98
N LEU A 78 -3.74 5.47 1.97
CA LEU A 78 -2.32 5.08 1.96
C LEU A 78 -1.69 5.29 3.34
N LYS A 79 -0.96 4.29 3.83
CA LYS A 79 -0.11 4.35 5.02
C LYS A 79 1.33 4.13 4.61
N GLN A 80 2.15 5.17 4.63
CA GLN A 80 3.56 5.06 4.27
C GLN A 80 4.35 4.29 5.33
N ALA A 81 5.21 3.37 4.89
CA ALA A 81 6.15 2.63 5.72
C ALA A 81 7.61 3.02 5.43
N LYS A 82 7.95 3.31 4.16
CA LYS A 82 9.30 3.73 3.73
C LYS A 82 9.24 5.05 2.96
N PRO A 83 10.25 5.93 3.06
CA PRO A 83 11.50 5.75 3.82
C PRO A 83 11.33 5.92 5.33
N ARG A 84 10.27 6.60 5.77
CA ARG A 84 9.89 6.71 7.18
C ARG A 84 8.41 6.36 7.33
N ALA A 85 8.09 5.60 8.37
CA ALA A 85 6.72 5.32 8.73
C ALA A 85 6.03 6.60 9.21
N VAL A 86 4.80 6.84 8.74
CA VAL A 86 4.00 7.99 9.15
C VAL A 86 2.88 7.54 10.09
N PRO A 87 2.51 8.35 11.11
CA PRO A 87 1.50 7.95 12.09
C PRO A 87 0.07 8.09 11.58
N PHE A 88 -0.15 8.73 10.43
CA PHE A 88 -1.47 8.97 9.83
C PHE A 88 -1.64 8.27 8.49
N ARG A 89 -2.88 8.19 7.98
CA ARG A 89 -3.19 7.72 6.64
C ARG A 89 -3.60 8.89 5.77
N TYR A 90 -3.10 8.92 4.53
CA TYR A 90 -3.61 9.82 3.51
C TYR A 90 -4.76 9.15 2.77
N CYS A 91 -5.96 9.71 2.82
CA CYS A 91 -7.13 9.17 2.14
C CYS A 91 -7.63 10.13 1.06
N THR A 92 -7.82 9.62 -0.15
CA THR A 92 -8.37 10.38 -1.28
C THR A 92 -9.55 9.64 -1.90
N ALA A 93 -10.52 10.38 -2.42
CA ALA A 93 -11.63 9.81 -3.15
C ALA A 93 -11.13 9.07 -4.39
N LEU A 94 -11.79 7.96 -4.71
CA LEU A 94 -11.59 7.29 -5.98
C LEU A 94 -12.13 8.19 -7.12
N PRO A 95 -11.39 8.34 -8.23
CA PRO A 95 -11.87 9.11 -9.37
C PRO A 95 -13.20 8.53 -9.86
N ARG A 96 -14.26 9.36 -9.88
CA ARG A 96 -15.55 9.00 -10.46
C ARG A 96 -15.47 9.22 -11.97
N GLY A 97 -15.24 8.16 -12.75
CA GLY A 97 -15.20 8.22 -14.22
C GLY A 97 -14.07 7.38 -14.84
N ARG A 98 -13.95 7.42 -16.19
CA ARG A 98 -12.79 6.82 -16.88
C ARG A 98 -11.54 7.60 -16.47
N ALA A 99 -10.59 6.93 -15.80
CA ALA A 99 -9.23 7.43 -15.65
C ALA A 99 -8.71 7.90 -17.02
N GLY A 100 -8.27 9.16 -17.08
CA GLY A 100 -8.16 9.93 -18.33
C GLY A 100 -7.33 9.25 -19.41
N ARG A 101 -7.81 9.34 -20.66
CA ARG A 101 -6.95 9.11 -21.83
C ARG A 101 -5.83 10.17 -21.83
N PRO A 102 -4.61 9.83 -22.26
CA PRO A 102 -3.60 10.84 -22.55
C PRO A 102 -4.19 11.81 -23.58
N ARG A 103 -4.10 13.13 -23.34
CA ARG A 103 -4.25 14.08 -24.46
C ARG A 103 -2.99 13.92 -25.30
N LEU A 104 -3.17 13.34 -26.49
CA LEU A 104 -2.21 13.43 -27.60
C LEU A 104 -2.19 14.87 -28.10
#